data_AF-A0A4S2FCA5-F1
#
_entry.id   AF-A0A4S2FCA5-F1
#
_cell.length_a   1.000
_cell.length_b   1.000
_cell.length_c   1.000
_cell.angle_alpha   90.00
_cell.angle_beta   90.00
_cell.angle_gamma   90.00
#
_symmetry.space_group_name_H-M   'P 1'
#
loop_
_entity.id
_entity.type
_entity.pdbx_description
1 polymer ?
#
loop_
_entity_poly.entity_id
_entity_poly.type
_entity_poly.pdbx_seq_one_letter_code
_entity_poly.pdbx_strand_id
1 'polypeptide(L)'
;MNYTLYSQRLDAYKKHDGWIYDRFPATFRTQLVYIVRDLPVKEPFWQRFNQWFEREKGWTPKIYFIQESSHPQREKLEYRLEQLDDFEFLDLIDGLFHQITETLEPADWNDAVQELNRRFEQHRLGYFFSQGHIQRKG
;
A
#
# COMPACT_ATOMS: atom_id res chain seq x y z
N MET A 1 -9.71 6.59 11.73
CA MET A 1 -8.43 6.88 11.06
C MET A 1 -8.67 8.08 10.15
N ASN A 2 -8.00 9.20 10.41
CA ASN A 2 -7.97 10.37 9.54
C ASN A 2 -6.65 10.30 8.76
N TYR A 3 -6.64 9.53 7.67
CA TYR A 3 -5.48 9.43 6.78
C TYR A 3 -5.93 9.75 5.36
N THR A 4 -5.23 10.67 4.72
CA THR A 4 -5.51 11.08 3.34
C THR A 4 -4.60 10.27 2.42
N LEU A 5 -5.17 9.46 1.52
CA LEU A 5 -4.42 8.61 0.58
C LEU A 5 -3.54 9.43 -0.37
N TYR A 6 -2.48 8.82 -0.91
CA TYR A 6 -1.58 9.48 -1.86
C TYR A 6 -2.32 10.11 -3.05
N SER A 7 -3.26 9.41 -3.68
CA SER A 7 -4.08 9.94 -4.78
C SER A 7 -4.89 11.18 -4.36
N GLN A 8 -5.44 11.17 -3.15
CA GLN A 8 -6.17 12.32 -2.58
C GLN A 8 -5.22 13.49 -2.27
N ARG A 9 -3.98 13.21 -1.84
CA ARG A 9 -2.93 14.24 -1.66
C ARG A 9 -2.50 14.81 -3.01
N LEU A 10 -2.43 14.00 -4.07
CA LEU A 10 -2.09 14.42 -5.44
C LEU A 10 -3.16 15.30 -6.08
N ASP A 11 -4.44 15.14 -5.74
CA ASP A 11 -5.51 16.02 -6.23
C ASP A 11 -5.29 17.48 -5.84
N ALA A 12 -4.60 17.76 -4.72
CA ALA A 12 -4.17 19.10 -4.35
C ALA A 12 -3.06 19.67 -5.27
N TYR A 13 -2.29 18.81 -5.96
CA TYR A 13 -1.20 19.15 -6.88
C TYR A 13 -1.62 19.16 -8.36
N LYS A 14 -2.80 18.62 -8.71
CA LYS A 14 -3.33 18.51 -10.10
C LYS A 14 -3.49 19.83 -10.87
N LYS A 15 -3.14 20.98 -10.30
CA LYS A 15 -3.21 22.27 -11.01
C LYS A 15 -2.10 22.46 -12.05
N HIS A 16 -1.02 21.69 -12.02
CA HIS A 16 0.11 21.87 -12.93
C HIS A 16 0.71 20.52 -13.36
N ASP A 17 0.69 20.30 -14.67
CA ASP A 17 1.41 19.27 -15.43
C ASP A 17 0.91 17.82 -15.41
N GLY A 18 0.65 17.32 -16.63
CA GLY A 18 0.28 15.95 -16.92
C GLY A 18 1.43 15.00 -16.63
N TRP A 19 1.38 14.33 -15.49
CA TRP A 19 2.37 13.35 -15.12
C TRP A 19 2.26 12.10 -16.01
N ILE A 20 3.40 11.70 -16.59
CA ILE A 20 3.61 10.35 -17.09
C ILE A 20 3.70 9.46 -15.85
N TYR A 21 2.76 8.52 -15.72
CA TYR A 21 2.72 7.60 -14.59
C TYR A 21 3.44 6.31 -14.96
N ASP A 22 4.37 5.90 -14.11
CA ASP A 22 5.09 4.64 -14.27
C ASP A 22 4.14 3.48 -14.01
N ARG A 23 4.02 2.56 -14.98
CA ARG A 23 3.36 1.28 -14.74
C ARG A 23 4.16 0.51 -13.71
N PHE A 24 3.53 0.13 -12.60
CA PHE A 24 4.22 -0.68 -11.59
C PHE A 24 4.49 -2.08 -12.16
N PRO A 25 5.76 -2.52 -12.24
CA PRO A 25 6.08 -3.86 -12.74
C PRO A 25 5.39 -4.93 -11.89
N ALA A 26 4.88 -5.99 -12.52
CA ALA A 26 4.28 -7.12 -11.80
C ALA A 26 5.23 -7.68 -10.73
N THR A 27 6.52 -7.74 -11.03
CA THR A 27 7.57 -8.15 -10.07
C THR A 27 7.62 -7.26 -8.82
N PHE A 28 7.39 -5.95 -8.95
CA PHE A 28 7.36 -5.03 -7.82
C PHE A 28 6.10 -5.24 -6.97
N ARG A 29 4.94 -5.44 -7.62
CA ARG A 29 3.69 -5.78 -6.93
C ARG A 29 3.84 -7.03 -6.07
N THR A 30 4.40 -8.09 -6.62
CA THR A 30 4.68 -9.32 -5.87
C THR A 30 5.72 -9.11 -4.76
N GLN A 31 6.73 -8.27 -4.97
CA GLN A 31 7.73 -7.94 -3.95
C GLN A 31 7.12 -7.29 -2.70
N LEU A 32 6.07 -6.48 -2.84
CA LEU A 32 5.38 -5.85 -1.71
C LEU A 32 4.93 -6.88 -0.67
N VAL A 33 4.40 -8.01 -1.13
CA VAL A 33 3.91 -9.08 -0.26
C VAL A 33 5.03 -9.62 0.62
N TYR A 34 6.20 -9.87 0.04
CA TYR A 34 7.37 -10.35 0.78
C TYR A 34 7.87 -9.32 1.78
N ILE A 35 7.85 -8.04 1.43
CA ILE A 35 8.30 -6.96 2.34
C ILE A 35 7.45 -6.93 3.61
N VAL A 36 6.13 -7.09 3.48
CA VAL A 36 5.22 -7.05 4.63
C VAL A 36 5.00 -8.42 5.28
N ARG A 37 5.55 -9.49 4.68
CA ARG A 37 5.43 -10.87 5.16
C ARG A 37 6.10 -11.06 6.52
N ASP A 38 7.25 -10.45 6.72
CA ASP A 38 8.06 -10.75 7.90
C ASP A 38 7.78 -9.80 9.06
N LEU A 39 6.84 -8.86 8.88
CA LEU A 39 6.41 -7.93 9.92
C LEU A 39 5.59 -8.65 11.00
N PRO A 40 5.80 -8.33 12.29
CA PRO A 40 5.11 -8.95 13.43
C PRO A 40 3.66 -8.43 13.62
N VAL A 41 2.90 -8.27 12.53
CA VAL A 41 1.50 -7.84 12.55
C VAL A 41 0.55 -9.03 12.68
N LYS A 42 -0.41 -8.93 13.62
CA LYS A 42 -1.43 -9.97 13.88
C LYS A 42 -2.64 -9.81 12.95
N GLU A 43 -3.45 -10.86 12.79
CA GLU A 43 -4.65 -10.81 11.93
C GLU A 43 -5.62 -9.63 12.17
N PRO A 44 -5.86 -9.17 13.41
CA PRO A 44 -6.67 -7.97 13.63
C PRO A 44 -6.11 -6.68 12.99
N PHE A 45 -4.82 -6.61 12.68
CA PHE A 45 -4.24 -5.52 11.89
C PHE A 45 -4.76 -5.58 10.45
N TRP A 46 -4.61 -6.74 9.80
CA TRP A 46 -4.99 -6.95 8.40
C TRP A 46 -6.49 -6.76 8.18
N GLN A 47 -7.31 -7.27 9.09
CA GLN A 47 -8.75 -7.07 9.04
C GLN A 47 -9.12 -5.57 9.07
N ARG A 48 -8.54 -4.81 10.00
CA ARG A 48 -8.80 -3.37 10.13
C ARG A 48 -8.30 -2.59 8.92
N PHE A 49 -7.11 -2.92 8.42
CA PHE A 49 -6.55 -2.31 7.22
C PHE A 49 -7.45 -2.54 6.00
N ASN A 50 -7.87 -3.79 5.76
CA ASN A 50 -8.74 -4.13 4.63
C ASN A 50 -10.07 -3.38 4.68
N GLN A 51 -10.73 -3.38 5.85
CA GLN A 51 -11.99 -2.65 6.04
C GLN A 51 -11.84 -1.15 5.81
N TRP A 52 -10.75 -0.56 6.31
CA TRP A 52 -10.45 0.85 6.10
C TRP A 52 -10.22 1.15 4.62
N PHE A 53 -9.35 0.40 3.95
CA PHE A 53 -8.99 0.63 2.56
C PHE A 53 -10.19 0.49 1.63
N GLU A 54 -11.00 -0.55 1.80
CA GLU A 54 -12.25 -0.76 1.04
C GLU A 54 -13.20 0.42 1.18
N ARG A 55 -13.35 0.94 2.41
CA ARG A 55 -14.19 2.12 2.68
C ARG A 55 -13.65 3.37 1.98
N GLU A 56 -12.35 3.63 2.04
CA GLU A 56 -11.74 4.81 1.41
C GLU A 56 -11.85 4.78 -0.12
N LYS A 57 -11.78 3.59 -0.72
CA LYS A 57 -11.95 3.42 -2.18
C LYS A 57 -13.41 3.38 -2.62
N GLY A 58 -14.36 3.48 -1.68
CA GLY A 58 -15.79 3.37 -1.96
C GLY A 58 -16.18 1.99 -2.49
N TRP A 59 -15.35 0.98 -2.25
CA TRP A 59 -15.68 -0.39 -2.60
C TRP A 59 -16.67 -0.89 -1.58
N THR A 60 -17.87 -1.20 -2.05
CA THR A 60 -18.71 -2.12 -1.28
C THR A 60 -17.91 -3.42 -1.13
N PRO A 61 -17.98 -4.11 0.02
CA PRO A 61 -17.57 -5.51 0.09
C PRO A 61 -18.50 -6.27 -0.87
N LYS A 62 -18.20 -6.19 -2.17
CA LYS A 62 -18.85 -6.99 -3.18
C LYS A 62 -18.61 -8.42 -2.70
N ILE A 63 -19.64 -9.22 -2.87
CA ILE A 63 -19.76 -10.63 -2.49
C ILE A 63 -18.54 -11.50 -2.86
N TYR A 64 -17.59 -10.98 -3.66
CA TYR A 64 -16.23 -11.51 -3.89
C TYR A 64 -15.41 -11.84 -2.63
N PHE A 65 -15.71 -11.28 -1.45
CA PHE A 65 -15.00 -11.64 -0.20
C PHE A 65 -15.76 -12.59 0.74
N ILE A 66 -17.00 -12.96 0.43
CA ILE A 66 -17.85 -13.75 1.34
C ILE A 66 -17.67 -15.28 1.15
N GLN A 67 -17.07 -15.75 0.05
CA GLN A 67 -16.90 -17.21 -0.15
C GLN A 67 -15.59 -17.80 0.37
N GLU A 68 -14.61 -16.98 0.78
CA GLU A 68 -13.34 -17.45 1.37
C GLU A 68 -13.16 -16.90 2.79
N SER A 69 -14.13 -17.19 3.65
CA SER A 69 -14.09 -16.88 5.08
C SER A 69 -12.99 -17.64 5.86
N SER A 70 -12.28 -18.56 5.20
CA SER A 70 -11.22 -19.39 5.77
C SER A 70 -9.79 -18.89 5.52
N HIS A 71 -9.57 -17.95 4.59
CA HIS A 71 -8.22 -17.48 4.27
C HIS A 71 -7.76 -16.34 5.20
N PRO A 72 -6.54 -16.41 5.76
CA PRO A 72 -5.89 -15.31 6.48
C PRO A 72 -6.02 -13.99 5.73
N GLN A 73 -6.35 -12.88 6.42
CA GLN A 73 -6.61 -11.58 5.77
C GLN A 73 -5.37 -11.04 5.07
N ARG A 74 -4.20 -11.51 5.50
CA ARG A 74 -2.91 -11.27 4.89
C ARG A 74 -2.74 -11.94 3.52
N GLU A 75 -3.24 -13.16 3.31
CA GLU A 75 -3.15 -13.86 2.01
C GLU A 75 -4.00 -13.17 0.94
N LYS A 76 -5.09 -12.51 1.37
CA LYS A 76 -5.94 -11.70 0.48
C LYS A 76 -5.22 -10.50 -0.13
N LEU A 77 -4.07 -10.09 0.41
CA LEU A 77 -3.25 -9.05 -0.17
C LEU A 77 -2.77 -9.47 -1.57
N GLU A 78 -2.21 -10.66 -1.73
CA GLU A 78 -1.67 -11.17 -3.01
C GLU A 78 -2.72 -11.09 -4.12
N TYR A 79 -3.90 -11.70 -3.87
CA TYR A 79 -5.01 -11.69 -4.82
C TYR A 79 -5.48 -10.27 -5.16
N ARG A 80 -5.46 -9.36 -4.19
CA ARG A 80 -5.86 -7.97 -4.40
C ARG A 80 -4.87 -7.23 -5.29
N LEU A 81 -3.56 -7.42 -5.10
CA LEU A 81 -2.52 -6.69 -5.85
C LEU A 81 -2.61 -6.89 -7.37
N GLU A 82 -3.13 -8.01 -7.83
CA GLU A 82 -3.35 -8.30 -9.24
C GLU A 82 -4.52 -7.51 -9.85
N GLN A 83 -5.49 -7.08 -9.03
CA GLN A 83 -6.69 -6.38 -9.48
C GLN A 83 -6.59 -4.86 -9.43
N LEU A 84 -5.62 -4.33 -8.69
CA LEU A 84 -5.47 -2.89 -8.51
C LEU A 84 -4.92 -2.25 -9.78
N ASP A 85 -5.44 -1.08 -10.15
CA ASP A 85 -4.70 -0.21 -11.06
C ASP A 85 -3.43 0.37 -10.36
N ASP A 86 -2.61 1.10 -11.09
CA ASP A 86 -1.36 1.64 -10.56
C ASP A 86 -1.59 2.71 -9.46
N PHE A 87 -2.68 3.47 -9.51
CA PHE A 87 -3.02 4.46 -8.48
C PHE A 87 -3.51 3.81 -7.21
N GLU A 88 -4.41 2.84 -7.34
CA GLU A 88 -4.93 2.05 -6.25
C GLU A 88 -3.83 1.26 -5.56
N PHE A 89 -2.89 0.73 -6.33
CA PHE A 89 -1.72 0.06 -5.80
C PHE A 89 -0.82 1.01 -4.99
N LEU A 90 -0.60 2.23 -5.48
CA LEU A 90 0.20 3.22 -4.76
C LEU A 90 -0.50 3.70 -3.48
N ASP A 91 -1.82 3.93 -3.53
CA ASP A 91 -2.65 4.23 -2.36
C ASP A 91 -2.57 3.10 -1.32
N LEU A 92 -2.58 1.85 -1.78
CA LEU A 92 -2.46 0.69 -0.90
C LEU A 92 -1.12 0.70 -0.19
N ILE A 93 0.00 0.88 -0.90
CA ILE A 93 1.33 0.92 -0.28
C ILE A 93 1.39 2.04 0.76
N ASP A 94 0.94 3.24 0.37
CA ASP A 94 0.97 4.43 1.19
C ASP A 94 0.20 4.25 2.51
N GLY A 95 -1.06 3.81 2.41
CA GLY A 95 -1.90 3.52 3.57
C GLY A 95 -1.37 2.36 4.42
N LEU A 96 -0.89 1.29 3.78
CA LEU A 96 -0.40 0.10 4.48
C LEU A 96 0.84 0.43 5.32
N PHE A 97 1.82 1.09 4.71
CA PHE A 97 3.05 1.46 5.40
C PHE A 97 2.83 2.52 6.45
N HIS A 98 1.94 3.49 6.21
CA HIS A 98 1.53 4.42 7.26
C HIS A 98 0.97 3.68 8.49
N GLN A 99 0.03 2.74 8.27
CA GLN A 99 -0.56 2.00 9.38
C GLN A 99 0.47 1.10 10.08
N ILE A 100 1.42 0.52 9.35
CA ILE A 100 2.55 -0.23 9.91
C ILE A 100 3.37 0.68 10.83
N THR A 101 3.78 1.86 10.36
CA THR A 101 4.61 2.79 11.14
C THR A 101 3.91 3.35 12.37
N GLU A 102 2.58 3.42 12.37
CA GLU A 102 1.76 3.82 13.53
C GLU A 102 1.51 2.67 14.51
N THR A 103 1.62 1.41 14.06
CA THR A 103 1.27 0.23 14.87
C THR A 103 2.49 -0.43 15.50
N LEU A 104 3.62 -0.42 14.81
CA LEU A 104 4.85 -1.11 15.21
C LEU A 104 5.92 -0.13 15.66
N GLU A 105 6.84 -0.61 16.50
CA GLU A 105 8.03 0.16 16.86
C GLU A 105 9.00 0.26 15.66
N PRO A 106 9.83 1.31 15.56
CA PRO A 106 10.80 1.48 14.47
C PRO A 106 11.70 0.27 14.23
N ALA A 107 12.07 -0.46 15.28
CA ALA A 107 12.89 -1.67 15.18
C ALA A 107 12.20 -2.78 14.36
N ASP A 108 10.86 -2.83 14.33
CA ASP A 108 10.09 -3.86 13.67
C ASP A 108 9.73 -3.51 12.21
N TRP A 109 9.71 -2.21 11.85
CA TRP A 109 9.31 -1.77 10.50
C TRP A 109 10.42 -1.13 9.67
N ASN A 110 11.53 -0.68 10.27
CA ASN A 110 12.59 0.05 9.57
C ASN A 110 13.12 -0.72 8.36
N ASP A 111 13.40 -2.01 8.50
CA ASP A 111 13.94 -2.84 7.43
C ASP A 111 12.96 -2.96 6.27
N ALA A 112 11.65 -3.07 6.57
CA ALA A 112 10.61 -3.10 5.54
C ALA A 112 10.51 -1.77 4.78
N VAL A 113 10.62 -0.63 5.47
CA VAL A 113 10.62 0.70 4.81
C VAL A 113 11.89 0.90 3.98
N GLN A 114 13.05 0.49 4.48
CA GLN A 114 14.30 0.54 3.71
C GLN A 114 14.22 -0.33 2.45
N GLU A 115 13.70 -1.55 2.58
CA GLU A 115 13.51 -2.45 1.46
C GLU A 115 12.50 -1.88 0.45
N LEU A 116 11.36 -1.33 0.90
CA LEU A 116 10.40 -0.65 0.02
C LEU A 116 11.08 0.47 -0.79
N ASN A 117 11.85 1.32 -0.13
CA ASN A 117 12.58 2.41 -0.78
C ASN A 117 13.63 1.92 -1.76
N ARG A 118 14.36 0.86 -1.40
CA ARG A 118 15.33 0.21 -2.29
C ARG A 118 14.64 -0.37 -3.54
N ARG A 119 13.43 -0.92 -3.41
CA ARG A 119 12.65 -1.42 -4.55
C ARG A 119 12.13 -0.29 -5.43
N PHE A 120 11.64 0.81 -4.86
CA PHE A 120 11.28 1.99 -5.65
C PHE A 120 12.46 2.49 -6.50
N GLU A 121 13.66 2.54 -5.93
CA GLU A 121 14.88 2.92 -6.64
C GLU A 121 15.29 1.89 -7.70
N GLN A 122 15.30 0.59 -7.35
CA GLN A 122 15.65 -0.50 -8.26
C GLN A 122 14.79 -0.49 -9.53
N HIS A 123 13.50 -0.20 -9.40
CA HIS A 123 12.55 -0.14 -10.52
C HIS A 123 12.44 1.26 -11.14
N ARG A 124 13.22 2.24 -10.67
CA ARG A 124 13.23 3.64 -11.15
C ARG A 124 11.85 4.31 -11.11
N LEU A 125 11.05 4.01 -10.08
CA LEU A 125 9.65 4.45 -9.99
C LEU A 125 9.50 5.90 -9.48
N GLY A 126 10.60 6.60 -9.18
CA GLY A 126 10.54 8.00 -8.75
C GLY A 126 9.80 8.23 -7.42
N TYR A 127 9.61 7.20 -6.59
CA TYR A 127 8.95 7.31 -5.28
C TYR A 127 9.91 6.98 -4.14
N PHE A 128 9.54 7.42 -2.95
CA PHE A 128 10.10 6.96 -1.68
C PHE A 128 9.10 7.19 -0.56
N PHE A 129 9.11 6.30 0.43
CA PHE A 129 8.34 6.41 1.66
C PHE A 129 9.18 7.09 2.74
N SER A 130 8.66 8.17 3.31
CA SER A 130 9.26 8.87 4.45
C SER A 130 8.19 9.62 5.25
N GLN A 131 8.44 9.83 6.55
CA GLN A 131 7.52 10.55 7.44
C GLN A 131 6.07 10.00 7.40
N GLY A 132 5.90 8.68 7.25
CA GLY A 132 4.58 8.04 7.22
C GLY A 132 3.83 8.13 5.90
N HIS A 133 4.47 8.62 4.82
CA HIS A 133 3.82 8.84 3.53
C HIS A 133 4.77 8.58 2.35
N ILE A 134 4.20 8.17 1.21
CA ILE A 134 4.88 8.18 -0.08
C ILE A 134 5.04 9.62 -0.57
N GLN A 135 6.24 9.91 -1.06
CA GLN A 135 6.67 11.14 -1.70
C GLN A 135 7.23 10.83 -3.09
N ARG A 136 7.16 11.82 -4.00
CA ARG A 136 7.75 11.74 -5.34
C ARG A 136 9.14 12.38 -5.32
N LYS A 137 10.15 11.69 -5.86
CA LYS A 137 11.45 12.29 -6.18
C LYS A 137 11.23 13.27 -7.33
N GLY A 138 11.58 14.53 -7.12
CA GLY A 138 11.60 15.56 -8.17
C GLY A 138 12.67 15.30 -9.22
#